data_AF-A0A2V9QNX3-F1
#
_entry.id   AF-A0A2V9QNX3-F1
#
_cell.length_a   1.000
_cell.length_b   1.000
_cell.length_c   1.000
_cell.angle_alpha   90.00
_cell.angle_beta   90.00
_cell.angle_gamma   90.00
#
_symmetry.space_group_name_H-M   'P 1'
#
loop_
_entity.id
_entity.type
_entity.pdbx_description
1 polymer ?
#
loop_
_entity_poly.entity_id
_entity_poly.type
_entity_poly.pdbx_seq_one_letter_code
_entity_poly.pdbx_strand_id
1 'polypeptide(L)'
;MTRGAVVLALTPRGLPRQNDHRPFSGDWLANTRAWLIGRNLPAMRAFDILRSLDWLAARPDVDPASIRAMARDVAGVWLLMAAALDSRLTRIWIDRTPHSLRAALERPLHENLHAAVIPGFCLKWDLDNLRQAISPRNVLWTDPTDWMEKVVPIAGDFRYRGFDEGDERILDEWMH
;
A
#
# COMPACT_ATOMS: atom_id res chain seq x y z
N MET A 1 -8.48 -6.46 -29.27
CA MET A 1 -7.54 -7.45 -28.69
C MET A 1 -7.42 -7.16 -27.20
N THR A 2 -8.17 -7.85 -26.37
CA THR A 2 -7.99 -7.84 -24.90
C THR A 2 -6.62 -8.46 -24.63
N ARG A 3 -5.66 -7.67 -24.14
CA ARG A 3 -4.36 -8.23 -23.70
C ARG A 3 -4.62 -9.01 -22.42
N GLY A 4 -4.35 -10.31 -22.43
CA GLY A 4 -4.38 -11.11 -21.20
C GLY A 4 -3.31 -10.61 -20.22
N ALA A 5 -3.61 -10.61 -18.93
CA ALA A 5 -2.67 -10.28 -17.88
C ALA A 5 -2.53 -11.47 -16.93
N VAL A 6 -1.30 -11.76 -16.50
CA VAL A 6 -1.05 -12.68 -15.39
C VAL A 6 -1.28 -11.92 -14.09
N VAL A 7 -2.22 -12.39 -13.27
CA VAL A 7 -2.58 -11.76 -12.01
C VAL A 7 -2.11 -12.62 -10.84
N LEU A 8 -1.40 -12.00 -9.89
CA LEU A 8 -1.06 -12.60 -8.60
C LEU A 8 -1.81 -11.86 -7.50
N ALA A 9 -2.74 -12.55 -6.84
CA ALA A 9 -3.33 -12.08 -5.58
C ALA A 9 -2.40 -12.48 -4.43
N LEU A 10 -1.79 -11.48 -3.77
CA LEU A 10 -0.86 -11.70 -2.66
C LEU A 10 -1.57 -11.57 -1.32
N THR A 11 -1.35 -12.53 -0.43
CA THR A 11 -1.68 -12.43 0.99
C THR A 11 -0.37 -12.28 1.78
N PRO A 12 0.03 -11.06 2.17
CA PRO A 12 1.20 -10.85 3.01
C PRO A 12 1.12 -11.57 4.35
N ARG A 13 2.26 -11.79 4.99
CA ARG A 13 2.34 -12.52 6.26
C ARG A 13 1.42 -11.94 7.34
N GLY A 14 0.82 -12.83 8.14
CA GLY A 14 -0.10 -12.47 9.21
C GLY A 14 -1.52 -12.12 8.75
N LEU A 15 -1.85 -12.31 7.46
CA LEU A 15 -3.19 -12.14 6.93
C LEU A 15 -3.83 -13.49 6.53
N PRO A 16 -5.17 -13.63 6.61
CA PRO A 16 -6.10 -12.69 7.23
C PRO A 16 -5.84 -12.54 8.74
N ARG A 17 -6.11 -11.36 9.30
CA ARG A 17 -5.90 -11.16 10.74
C ARG A 17 -6.83 -12.05 11.54
N GLN A 18 -6.39 -12.48 12.72
CA GLN A 18 -7.29 -13.09 13.67
C GLN A 18 -8.31 -12.05 14.15
N ASN A 19 -9.58 -12.44 14.24
CA ASN A 19 -10.61 -11.58 14.83
C ASN A 19 -10.48 -11.64 16.35
N ASP A 20 -9.81 -10.66 16.93
CA ASP A 20 -9.62 -10.50 18.38
C ASP A 20 -10.63 -9.53 19.01
N HIS A 21 -11.70 -9.19 18.27
CA HIS A 21 -12.72 -8.20 18.65
C HIS A 21 -12.16 -6.78 18.92
N ARG A 22 -11.02 -6.43 18.30
CA ARG A 22 -10.43 -5.09 18.38
C ARG A 22 -10.48 -4.40 17.02
N PRO A 23 -11.59 -3.72 16.68
CA PRO A 23 -11.77 -3.16 15.34
C PRO A 23 -10.68 -2.14 14.97
N PHE A 24 -10.25 -1.31 15.93
CA PHE A 24 -9.28 -0.25 15.68
C PHE A 24 -7.81 -0.68 15.71
N SER A 25 -7.50 -1.79 16.37
CA SER A 25 -6.09 -2.15 16.65
C SER A 25 -5.40 -2.86 15.49
N GLY A 26 -6.14 -3.33 14.49
CA GLY A 26 -5.57 -4.15 13.42
C GLY A 26 -4.75 -5.33 13.96
N ASP A 27 -3.68 -5.70 13.26
CA ASP A 27 -2.79 -6.81 13.65
C ASP A 27 -1.73 -6.39 14.69
N TRP A 28 -2.18 -5.73 15.78
CA TRP A 28 -1.30 -5.18 16.80
C TRP A 28 -0.41 -6.25 17.46
N LEU A 29 -0.94 -7.46 17.66
CA LEU A 29 -0.22 -8.53 18.34
C LEU A 29 0.94 -9.05 17.50
N ALA A 30 0.73 -9.31 16.20
CA ALA A 30 1.83 -9.74 15.34
C ALA A 30 2.85 -8.61 15.15
N ASN A 31 2.39 -7.36 15.04
CA ASN A 31 3.30 -6.22 14.95
C ASN A 31 4.17 -6.07 16.22
N THR A 32 3.56 -6.18 17.39
CA THR A 32 4.27 -6.14 18.68
C THR A 32 5.29 -7.28 18.78
N ARG A 33 4.92 -8.50 18.36
CA ARG A 33 5.84 -9.65 18.34
C ARG A 33 7.01 -9.43 17.38
N ALA A 34 6.78 -8.83 16.21
CA ALA A 34 7.85 -8.46 15.30
C ALA A 34 8.82 -7.47 15.95
N TRP A 35 8.31 -6.47 16.67
CA TRP A 35 9.14 -5.50 17.38
C TRP A 35 10.03 -6.13 18.44
N LEU A 36 9.50 -7.09 19.21
CA LEU A 36 10.26 -7.79 20.25
C LEU A 36 11.48 -8.54 19.72
N ILE A 37 11.51 -8.87 18.43
CA ILE A 37 12.65 -9.54 17.76
C ILE A 37 13.43 -8.59 16.85
N GLY A 38 13.29 -7.27 17.02
CA GLY A 38 14.01 -6.27 16.23
C GLY A 38 13.60 -6.28 14.75
N ARG A 39 12.33 -6.57 14.47
CA ARG A 39 11.73 -6.52 13.12
C ARG A 39 10.53 -5.58 13.13
N ASN A 40 10.04 -5.24 11.94
CA ASN A 40 8.84 -4.44 11.78
C ASN A 40 7.89 -5.12 10.79
N LEU A 41 6.64 -5.36 11.22
CA LEU A 41 5.67 -6.11 10.42
C LEU A 41 5.33 -5.41 9.09
N PRO A 42 5.03 -4.10 9.03
CA PRO A 42 4.86 -3.38 7.76
C PRO A 42 6.04 -3.57 6.79
N ALA A 43 7.28 -3.44 7.27
CA ALA A 43 8.48 -3.65 6.46
C ALA A 43 8.62 -5.11 5.99
N MET A 44 8.26 -6.09 6.83
CA MET A 44 8.24 -7.50 6.45
C MET A 44 7.17 -7.81 5.39
N ARG A 45 6.01 -7.12 5.43
CA ARG A 45 4.96 -7.24 4.41
C ARG A 45 5.35 -6.57 3.09
N ALA A 46 6.04 -5.43 3.14
CA ALA A 46 6.68 -4.86 1.95
C ALA A 46 7.71 -5.84 1.35
N PHE A 47 8.47 -6.54 2.20
CA PHE A 47 9.38 -7.59 1.73
C PHE A 47 8.64 -8.79 1.11
N ASP A 48 7.46 -9.17 1.60
CA ASP A 48 6.63 -10.20 0.96
C ASP A 48 6.25 -9.79 -0.48
N ILE A 49 5.90 -8.53 -0.71
CA ILE A 49 5.65 -7.98 -2.06
C ILE A 49 6.89 -8.16 -2.93
N LEU A 50 8.08 -7.81 -2.43
CA LEU A 50 9.33 -7.98 -3.17
C LEU A 50 9.62 -9.45 -3.53
N ARG A 51 9.32 -10.39 -2.62
CA ARG A 51 9.45 -11.83 -2.92
C ARG A 51 8.45 -12.28 -3.99
N SER A 52 7.23 -11.75 -3.98
CA SER A 52 6.24 -12.00 -5.03
C SER A 52 6.67 -11.47 -6.40
N LEU A 53 7.36 -10.32 -6.43
CA LEU A 53 7.96 -9.80 -7.67
C LEU A 53 9.05 -10.72 -8.21
N ASP A 54 9.92 -11.26 -7.35
CA ASP A 54 10.93 -12.23 -7.77
C ASP A 54 10.29 -13.49 -8.38
N TRP A 55 9.22 -13.98 -7.77
CA TRP A 55 8.49 -15.12 -8.29
C TRP A 55 7.81 -14.82 -9.63
N LEU A 56 7.15 -13.66 -9.78
CA LEU A 56 6.54 -13.23 -11.04
C LEU A 56 7.58 -13.06 -12.14
N ALA A 57 8.69 -12.39 -11.85
CA ALA A 57 9.76 -12.12 -12.81
C ALA A 57 10.48 -13.40 -13.28
N ALA A 58 10.42 -14.49 -12.52
CA ALA A 58 11.00 -15.78 -12.90
C ALA A 58 10.08 -16.59 -13.83
N ARG A 59 8.83 -16.17 -14.05
CA ARG A 59 7.90 -16.90 -14.92
C ARG A 59 8.18 -16.61 -16.40
N PRO A 60 8.12 -17.63 -17.28
CA PRO A 60 8.36 -17.45 -18.71
C PRO A 60 7.23 -16.68 -19.43
N ASP A 61 6.03 -16.61 -18.83
CA ASP A 61 4.86 -15.93 -19.38
C ASP A 61 4.64 -14.51 -18.79
N VAL A 62 5.62 -13.97 -18.06
CA VAL A 62 5.60 -12.64 -17.48
C VAL A 62 6.78 -11.83 -17.99
N ASP A 63 6.52 -10.64 -18.52
CA ASP A 63 7.58 -9.67 -18.82
C ASP A 63 7.95 -8.89 -17.54
N PRO A 64 9.17 -9.09 -16.97
CA PRO A 64 9.59 -8.43 -15.74
C PRO A 64 9.68 -6.91 -15.86
N ALA A 65 9.76 -6.37 -17.09
CA ALA A 65 9.76 -4.93 -17.35
C ALA A 65 8.35 -4.31 -17.42
N SER A 66 7.29 -5.10 -17.21
CA SER A 66 5.90 -4.64 -17.32
C SER A 66 5.06 -4.89 -16.07
N ILE A 67 5.70 -5.28 -14.96
CA ILE A 67 4.98 -5.60 -13.72
C ILE A 67 4.36 -4.33 -13.12
N ARG A 68 3.08 -4.43 -12.77
CA ARG A 68 2.29 -3.39 -12.13
C ARG A 68 1.72 -3.92 -10.83
N ALA A 69 1.40 -3.04 -9.89
CA ALA A 69 0.81 -3.43 -8.63
C ALA A 69 -0.25 -2.45 -8.17
N MET A 70 -1.27 -3.02 -7.53
CA MET A 70 -2.39 -2.32 -6.95
C MET A 70 -2.55 -2.77 -5.49
N ALA A 71 -2.81 -1.83 -4.59
CA ALA A 71 -3.15 -2.14 -3.20
C ALA A 71 -4.20 -1.16 -2.68
N ARG A 72 -4.99 -1.60 -1.70
CA ARG A 72 -6.02 -0.78 -1.05
C ARG A 72 -5.76 -0.61 0.43
N ASP A 73 -6.26 0.48 0.99
CA ASP A 73 -6.22 0.78 2.41
C ASP A 73 -4.78 0.79 2.94
N VAL A 74 -4.53 0.22 4.12
CA VAL A 74 -3.19 0.19 4.72
C VAL A 74 -2.16 -0.60 3.88
N ALA A 75 -2.60 -1.50 2.99
CA ALA A 75 -1.67 -2.25 2.14
C ALA A 75 -0.97 -1.37 1.11
N GLY A 76 -1.55 -0.22 0.75
CA GLY A 76 -0.88 0.78 -0.09
C GLY A 76 0.40 1.32 0.54
N VAL A 77 0.50 1.38 1.87
CA VAL A 77 1.74 1.75 2.57
C VAL A 77 2.84 0.73 2.30
N TRP A 78 2.53 -0.56 2.36
CA TRP A 78 3.51 -1.63 2.09
C TRP A 78 3.93 -1.62 0.62
N LEU A 79 3.00 -1.34 -0.28
CA LEU A 79 3.27 -1.24 -1.71
C LEU A 79 4.16 -0.03 -2.03
N LEU A 80 3.93 1.14 -1.42
CA LEU A 80 4.81 2.30 -1.54
C LEU A 80 6.23 1.96 -1.06
N MET A 81 6.36 1.29 0.09
CA MET A 81 7.67 0.86 0.59
C MET A 81 8.38 -0.10 -0.37
N ALA A 82 7.66 -1.08 -0.92
CA ALA A 82 8.22 -2.02 -1.88
C ALA A 82 8.62 -1.32 -3.19
N ALA A 83 7.76 -0.45 -3.73
CA ALA A 83 8.01 0.29 -4.96
C ALA A 83 9.18 1.28 -4.84
N ALA A 84 9.40 1.87 -3.67
CA ALA A 84 10.56 2.73 -3.42
C ALA A 84 11.89 1.94 -3.47
N LEU A 85 11.87 0.63 -3.17
CA LEU A 85 13.05 -0.22 -3.14
C LEU A 85 13.31 -0.98 -4.45
N ASP A 86 12.28 -1.17 -5.28
CA ASP A 86 12.38 -2.01 -6.48
C ASP A 86 11.77 -1.32 -7.71
N SER A 87 12.60 -1.11 -8.72
CA SER A 87 12.23 -0.41 -9.96
C SER A 87 11.42 -1.26 -10.94
N ARG A 88 11.28 -2.58 -10.71
CA ARG A 88 10.48 -3.48 -11.58
C ARG A 88 8.99 -3.18 -11.50
N LEU A 89 8.53 -2.57 -10.39
CA LEU A 89 7.19 -2.01 -10.29
C LEU A 89 7.10 -0.75 -11.14
N THR A 90 6.57 -0.90 -12.36
CA THR A 90 6.52 0.16 -13.37
C THR A 90 5.35 1.12 -13.20
N ARG A 91 4.21 0.60 -12.75
CA ARG A 91 3.02 1.40 -12.46
C ARG A 91 2.41 0.93 -11.15
N ILE A 92 2.16 1.90 -10.27
CA ILE A 92 1.62 1.67 -8.94
C ILE A 92 0.25 2.32 -8.87
N TRP A 93 -0.73 1.60 -8.34
CA TRP A 93 -2.00 2.17 -7.91
C TRP A 93 -2.19 1.89 -6.43
N ILE A 94 -2.44 2.93 -5.65
CA ILE A 94 -2.85 2.81 -4.26
C ILE A 94 -4.21 3.49 -4.10
N ASP A 95 -5.17 2.76 -3.55
CA ASP A 95 -6.54 3.24 -3.38
C ASP A 95 -6.92 3.30 -1.92
N ARG A 96 -7.60 4.37 -1.51
CA ARG A 96 -8.06 4.58 -0.12
C ARG A 96 -6.96 4.42 0.93
N THR A 97 -5.71 4.58 0.51
CA THR A 97 -4.54 4.51 1.38
C THR A 97 -4.42 5.81 2.17
N PRO A 98 -4.12 5.76 3.48
CA PRO A 98 -3.97 6.97 4.29
C PRO A 98 -2.93 7.90 3.68
N HIS A 99 -3.23 9.20 3.54
CA HIS A 99 -2.37 10.14 2.83
C HIS A 99 -1.04 10.46 3.54
N SER A 100 -0.99 10.25 4.86
CA SER A 100 0.15 10.60 5.69
C SER A 100 0.17 9.73 6.95
N LEU A 101 1.35 9.27 7.37
CA LEU A 101 1.57 8.67 8.68
C LEU A 101 1.41 9.71 9.80
N ARG A 102 1.83 10.96 9.58
CA ARG A 102 1.67 12.05 10.56
C ARG A 102 0.21 12.33 10.88
N ALA A 103 -0.69 12.22 9.90
CA ALA A 103 -2.13 12.42 10.12
C ALA A 103 -2.71 11.49 11.20
N ALA A 104 -2.07 10.35 11.49
CA ALA A 104 -2.48 9.45 12.58
C ALA A 104 -2.31 10.07 13.97
N LEU A 105 -1.38 11.03 14.09
CA LEU A 105 -1.02 11.69 15.36
C LEU A 105 -1.86 12.94 15.61
N GLU A 106 -2.61 13.41 14.61
CA GLU A 106 -3.43 14.62 14.69
C GLU A 106 -4.78 14.36 15.35
N ARG A 107 -5.16 13.10 15.53
CA ARG A 107 -6.42 12.69 16.14
C ARG A 107 -6.19 11.65 17.24
N PRO A 108 -7.07 11.61 18.27
CA PRO A 108 -6.93 10.66 19.38
C PRO A 108 -7.26 9.22 18.99
N LEU A 109 -7.96 9.02 17.86
CA LEU A 109 -8.39 7.70 17.39
C LEU A 109 -7.90 7.48 15.96
N HIS A 110 -7.39 6.27 15.74
CA HIS A 110 -6.97 5.76 14.45
C HIS A 110 -7.36 4.29 14.34
N GLU A 111 -7.58 3.84 13.12
CA GLU A 111 -7.90 2.48 12.75
C GLU A 111 -6.68 1.86 12.05
N ASN A 112 -6.36 0.62 12.44
CA ASN A 112 -5.34 -0.20 11.79
C ASN A 112 -3.92 0.40 11.74
N LEU A 113 -3.58 1.43 12.51
CA LEU A 113 -2.25 2.07 12.50
C LEU A 113 -1.10 1.08 12.75
N HIS A 114 -1.30 0.06 13.57
CA HIS A 114 -0.31 -1.00 13.82
C HIS A 114 0.13 -1.75 12.56
N ALA A 115 -0.69 -1.74 11.51
CA ALA A 115 -0.38 -2.35 10.23
C ALA A 115 0.55 -1.49 9.37
N ALA A 116 0.81 -0.22 9.72
CA ALA A 116 1.73 0.67 8.99
C ALA A 116 2.87 1.23 9.86
N VAL A 117 2.70 1.28 11.18
CA VAL A 117 3.62 2.02 12.05
C VAL A 117 4.98 1.34 12.20
N ILE A 118 6.02 2.15 12.02
CA ILE A 118 7.41 1.76 12.24
C ILE A 118 8.00 2.75 13.26
N PRO A 119 8.50 2.27 14.43
CA PRO A 119 9.02 3.16 15.46
C PRO A 119 10.08 4.12 14.91
N GLY A 120 9.90 5.42 15.19
CA GLY A 120 10.81 6.49 14.75
C GLY A 120 10.67 6.95 13.30
N PHE A 121 9.80 6.35 12.48
CA PHE A 121 9.72 6.69 11.05
C PHE A 121 9.13 8.08 10.77
N CYS A 122 8.11 8.52 11.52
CA CYS A 122 7.54 9.86 11.36
C CYS A 122 8.53 11.01 11.66
N LEU A 123 9.71 10.69 12.23
CA LEU A 123 10.80 11.65 12.43
C LEU A 123 11.73 11.77 11.22
N LYS A 124 11.58 10.90 10.21
CA LYS A 124 12.49 10.77 9.07
C LYS A 124 11.79 11.00 7.74
N TRP A 125 10.56 10.51 7.58
CA TRP A 125 9.81 10.61 6.34
C TRP A 125 8.31 10.39 6.54
N ASP A 126 7.54 10.72 5.52
CA ASP A 126 6.11 10.45 5.39
C ASP A 126 5.79 9.76 4.04
N LEU A 127 4.54 9.35 3.81
CA LEU A 127 4.13 8.56 2.64
C LEU A 127 4.33 9.30 1.32
N ASP A 128 4.16 10.63 1.29
CA ASP A 128 4.49 11.42 0.11
C ASP A 128 5.99 11.40 -0.23
N ASN A 129 6.88 11.24 0.76
CA ASN A 129 8.30 11.07 0.48
C ASN A 129 8.60 9.73 -0.21
N LEU A 130 7.85 8.66 0.10
CA LEU A 130 7.95 7.41 -0.66
C LEU A 130 7.48 7.60 -2.09
N ARG A 131 6.36 8.32 -2.29
CA ARG A 131 5.86 8.67 -3.63
C ARG A 131 6.93 9.45 -4.42
N GLN A 132 7.58 10.42 -3.80
CA GLN A 132 8.68 11.17 -4.40
C GLN A 132 9.89 10.28 -4.74
N ALA A 133 10.25 9.33 -3.87
CA ALA A 133 11.35 8.40 -4.12
C ALA A 133 11.07 7.40 -5.27
N ILE A 134 9.80 7.17 -5.60
CA ILE A 134 9.38 6.31 -6.72
C ILE A 134 9.52 7.04 -8.07
N SER A 135 9.52 8.37 -8.08
CA SER A 135 9.70 9.21 -9.27
C SER A 135 10.95 8.81 -10.09
N PRO A 136 10.87 8.76 -11.44
CA PRO A 136 9.80 9.27 -12.31
C PRO A 136 8.65 8.27 -12.57
N ARG A 137 8.60 7.12 -11.88
CA ARG A 137 7.51 6.15 -12.06
C ARG A 137 6.22 6.68 -11.46
N ASN A 138 5.10 6.42 -12.13
CA ASN A 138 3.80 6.98 -11.73
C ASN A 138 3.16 6.17 -10.59
N VAL A 139 2.71 6.89 -9.57
CA VAL A 139 1.88 6.38 -8.48
C VAL A 139 0.51 7.03 -8.60
N LEU A 140 -0.46 6.28 -9.13
CA LEU A 140 -1.86 6.70 -9.08
C LEU A 140 -2.36 6.53 -7.65
N TRP A 141 -2.78 7.62 -7.02
CA TRP A 141 -3.34 7.59 -5.68
C TRP A 141 -4.78 8.06 -5.70
N THR A 142 -5.71 7.15 -5.41
CA THR A 142 -7.14 7.42 -5.46
C THR A 142 -7.76 7.48 -4.07
N ASP A 143 -8.65 8.46 -3.88
CA ASP A 143 -9.43 8.71 -2.66
C ASP A 143 -8.59 8.59 -1.39
N PRO A 144 -7.52 9.37 -1.24
CA PRO A 144 -6.69 9.35 -0.03
C PRO A 144 -7.54 9.47 1.23
N THR A 145 -7.23 8.67 2.24
CA THR A 145 -7.99 8.62 3.49
C THR A 145 -7.26 9.27 4.66
N ASP A 146 -7.99 9.59 5.72
CA ASP A 146 -7.43 9.71 7.06
C ASP A 146 -7.31 8.33 7.74
N TRP A 147 -6.77 8.30 8.95
CA TRP A 147 -6.65 7.05 9.72
C TRP A 147 -7.97 6.57 10.34
N MET A 148 -9.11 7.12 9.95
CA MET A 148 -10.44 6.56 10.23
C MET A 148 -11.12 6.07 8.95
N GLU A 149 -10.32 5.79 7.91
CA GLU A 149 -10.75 5.28 6.61
C GLU A 149 -11.71 6.24 5.87
N LYS A 150 -11.76 7.51 6.28
CA LYS A 150 -12.57 8.54 5.61
C LYS A 150 -11.75 9.20 4.51
N VAL A 151 -12.32 9.23 3.30
CA VAL A 151 -11.73 9.97 2.18
C VAL A 151 -11.65 11.45 2.54
N VAL A 152 -10.48 12.06 2.32
CA VAL A 152 -10.23 13.48 2.62
C VAL A 152 -9.92 14.26 1.34
N PRO A 153 -10.59 15.40 1.10
CA PRO A 153 -10.31 16.26 -0.05
C PRO A 153 -9.08 17.12 0.25
N ILE A 154 -7.90 16.62 -0.10
CA ILE A 154 -6.62 17.28 0.11
C ILE A 154 -6.03 17.71 -1.24
N ALA A 155 -5.29 18.82 -1.23
CA ALA A 155 -4.61 19.28 -2.44
C ALA A 155 -3.46 18.34 -2.80
N GLY A 156 -3.24 18.11 -4.10
CA GLY A 156 -2.17 17.28 -4.61
C GLY A 156 -2.57 16.56 -5.89
N ASP A 157 -1.69 15.68 -6.33
CA ASP A 157 -1.93 14.81 -7.49
C ASP A 157 -2.68 13.54 -7.04
N PHE A 158 -3.92 13.74 -6.60
CA PHE A 158 -4.83 12.70 -6.16
C PHE A 158 -6.03 12.63 -7.10
N ARG A 159 -6.59 11.43 -7.27
CA ARG A 159 -7.79 11.22 -8.06
C ARG A 159 -8.96 10.84 -7.15
N TYR A 160 -10.07 11.54 -7.29
CA TYR A 160 -11.26 11.30 -6.49
C TYR A 160 -12.36 10.67 -7.34
N ARG A 161 -13.07 9.71 -6.75
CA ARG A 161 -14.27 9.15 -7.34
C ARG A 161 -15.48 10.05 -7.10
N GLY A 162 -16.40 10.05 -8.06
CA GLY A 162 -17.73 10.59 -7.91
C GLY A 162 -18.61 9.73 -6.98
N PHE A 163 -19.82 10.23 -6.68
CA PHE A 163 -20.81 9.47 -5.91
C PHE A 163 -21.16 8.16 -6.62
N ASP A 164 -21.09 7.04 -5.91
CA ASP A 164 -21.32 5.68 -6.40
C ASP A 164 -20.47 5.24 -7.60
N GLU A 165 -19.38 5.96 -7.90
CA GLU A 165 -18.47 5.56 -8.96
C GLU A 165 -17.67 4.30 -8.57
N GLY A 166 -17.66 3.30 -9.45
CA GLY A 166 -16.86 2.09 -9.29
C GLY A 166 -15.38 2.27 -9.65
N ASP A 167 -14.65 1.16 -9.64
CA ASP A 167 -13.22 1.14 -9.98
C ASP A 167 -12.96 1.04 -11.49
N GLU A 168 -13.97 0.74 -12.31
CA GLU A 168 -13.87 0.38 -13.73
C GLU A 168 -13.13 1.44 -14.55
N ARG A 169 -13.59 2.70 -14.49
CA ARG A 169 -12.95 3.82 -15.23
C ARG A 169 -11.49 3.99 -14.84
N ILE A 170 -11.18 3.92 -13.55
CA ILE A 170 -9.83 4.13 -13.02
C ILE A 170 -8.93 2.96 -13.43
N LEU A 171 -9.44 1.73 -13.35
CA LEU A 171 -8.72 0.54 -13.76
C LEU A 171 -8.40 0.57 -15.26
N ASP A 172 -9.36 0.95 -16.11
CA ASP A 172 -9.16 1.07 -17.55
C ASP A 172 -8.08 2.11 -17.88
N GLU A 173 -8.17 3.31 -17.29
CA GLU A 173 -7.15 4.35 -17.43
C GLU A 173 -5.78 3.92 -16.91
N TRP A 174 -5.74 3.17 -15.81
CA TRP A 174 -4.50 2.70 -15.20
C TRP A 174 -3.85 1.56 -16.00
N MET A 175 -4.65 0.74 -16.68
CA MET A 175 -4.19 -0.35 -17.53
C MET A 175 -3.61 0.14 -18.86
N HIS A 176 -4.05 1.30 -19.35
CA HIS A 176 -3.58 1.91 -20.59
C HIS A 176 -2.43 2.92 -20.39
#